data_AF-A0A0Q5CGG9-F1
#
_entry.id   AF-A0A0Q5CGG9-F1
#
_cell.length_a   1.000
_cell.length_b   1.000
_cell.length_c   1.000
_cell.angle_alpha   90.00
_cell.angle_beta   90.00
_cell.angle_gamma   90.00
#
_symmetry.space_group_name_H-M   'P 1'
#
loop_
_entity.id
_entity.type
_entity.pdbx_description
1 polymer ?
#
loop_
_entity_poly.entity_id
_entity_poly.type
_entity_poly.pdbx_seq_one_letter_code
_entity_poly.pdbx_strand_id
1 'polypeptide(L)'
;MPEATDNEFDALASRLTDPSMPTPEAADTATGAAAARRGRALMLKQYGSESALEEAMRRSGRPRVGTAPKGASPTVRARISEAEFDAFTRLGEESGRSQSELVREAIHRLLVEHKLVS
;
A
#
# COMPACT_ATOMS: atom_id res chain seq x y z
N MET A 1 22.08 2.45 6.62
CA MET A 1 21.68 1.35 7.52
C MET A 1 22.16 0.08 6.85
N PRO A 2 22.99 -0.75 7.48
CA PRO A 2 23.32 -2.06 6.92
C PRO A 2 22.03 -2.87 6.78
N GLU A 3 21.86 -3.52 5.63
CA GLU A 3 20.74 -4.41 5.36
C GLU A 3 20.98 -5.72 6.12
N ALA A 4 20.00 -6.16 6.90
CA ALA A 4 20.12 -7.40 7.65
C ALA A 4 20.21 -8.56 6.67
N THR A 5 21.13 -9.50 6.96
CA THR A 5 21.37 -10.66 6.11
C THR A 5 20.35 -11.76 6.39
N ASP A 6 20.11 -12.65 5.42
CA ASP A 6 19.19 -13.79 5.57
C ASP A 6 19.55 -14.65 6.80
N ASN A 7 20.85 -14.80 7.10
CA ASN A 7 21.33 -15.51 8.30
C ASN A 7 20.89 -14.86 9.61
N GLU A 8 20.80 -13.52 9.66
CA GLU A 8 20.32 -12.80 10.84
C GLU A 8 18.81 -12.98 11.03
N PHE A 9 18.07 -13.08 9.92
CA PHE A 9 16.64 -13.39 9.95
C PHE A 9 16.37 -14.83 10.39
N ASP A 10 17.15 -15.80 9.92
CA ASP A 10 17.03 -17.21 10.31
C ASP A 10 17.35 -17.44 11.80
N ALA A 11 18.39 -16.76 12.30
CA ALA A 11 18.74 -16.79 13.72
C ALA A 11 17.63 -16.16 14.59
N LEU A 12 17.04 -15.06 14.13
CA LEU A 12 15.91 -14.42 14.81
C LEU A 12 14.68 -15.34 14.83
N ALA A 13 14.35 -15.95 13.68
CA ALA A 13 13.21 -16.85 13.55
C ALA A 13 13.34 -18.05 14.49
N SER A 14 14.52 -18.68 14.53
CA SER A 14 14.81 -19.82 15.42
C SER A 14 14.63 -19.47 16.90
N ARG A 15 15.03 -18.27 17.31
CA ARG A 15 14.88 -17.80 18.69
C ARG A 15 13.42 -17.51 19.07
N LEU A 16 12.61 -17.00 18.15
CA LEU A 16 11.21 -16.66 18.41
C LEU A 16 10.30 -17.89 18.45
N THR A 17 10.70 -18.99 17.82
CA THR A 17 9.97 -20.26 17.79
C THR A 17 10.48 -21.29 18.78
N ASP A 18 11.55 -20.99 19.54
CA ASP A 18 12.11 -21.86 20.56
C ASP A 18 11.10 -22.10 21.71
N PRO A 19 10.61 -23.34 21.91
CA PRO A 19 9.64 -23.66 22.96
C PRO A 19 10.19 -23.47 24.39
N SER A 20 11.51 -23.46 24.55
CA SER A 20 12.19 -23.25 25.84
C SER A 20 12.32 -21.77 26.22
N MET A 21 12.10 -20.88 25.25
CA MET A 21 12.16 -19.42 25.39
C MET A 21 10.85 -18.79 24.90
N PRO A 22 9.71 -19.08 25.57
CA PRO A 22 8.41 -18.58 25.12
C PRO A 22 8.42 -17.05 25.08
N THR A 23 7.90 -16.49 23.98
CA THR A 23 7.73 -15.04 23.87
C THR A 23 6.77 -14.57 24.97
N PRO A 24 7.17 -13.60 25.82
CA PRO A 24 6.32 -13.16 26.91
C PRO A 24 5.02 -12.56 26.37
N GLU A 25 3.89 -12.85 27.02
CA GLU A 25 2.62 -12.22 26.68
C GLU A 25 2.71 -10.69 26.84
N ALA A 26 2.14 -9.96 25.89
CA ALA A 26 2.14 -8.51 25.91
C ALA A 26 1.22 -7.98 27.02
N ALA A 27 1.76 -7.76 28.21
CA ALA A 27 0.99 -7.45 29.41
C ALA A 27 0.44 -6.00 29.48
N ASP A 28 0.77 -5.09 28.55
CA ASP A 28 0.34 -3.68 28.62
C ASP A 28 0.12 -3.06 27.23
N THR A 29 -0.77 -3.66 26.44
CA THR A 29 -1.20 -3.11 25.16
C THR A 29 -2.19 -1.96 25.37
N ALA A 30 -1.74 -0.72 25.20
CA ALA A 30 -2.65 0.42 25.11
C ALA A 30 -3.31 0.48 23.72
N THR A 31 -4.58 0.87 23.70
CA THR A 31 -5.34 1.13 22.47
C THR A 31 -5.91 2.55 22.45
N GLY A 32 -6.33 3.01 21.27
CA GLY A 32 -7.00 4.30 21.09
C GLY A 32 -6.23 5.50 21.67
N ALA A 33 -6.92 6.32 22.45
CA ALA A 33 -6.34 7.55 23.01
C ALA A 33 -5.15 7.30 23.96
N ALA A 34 -5.15 6.18 24.70
CA ALA A 34 -4.05 5.82 25.57
C ALA A 34 -2.78 5.47 24.76
N ALA A 35 -2.94 4.76 23.64
CA ALA A 35 -1.86 4.46 22.71
C ALA A 35 -1.29 5.75 22.09
N ALA A 36 -2.17 6.64 21.63
CA ALA A 36 -1.76 7.92 21.04
C ALA A 36 -0.98 8.81 22.03
N ARG A 37 -1.35 8.79 23.31
CA ARG A 37 -0.61 9.49 24.37
C ARG A 37 0.77 8.87 24.63
N ARG A 38 0.84 7.55 24.78
CA ARG A 38 2.11 6.82 25.01
C ARG A 38 3.07 7.01 23.82
N GLY A 39 2.55 6.88 22.60
CA GLY A 39 3.31 7.11 21.36
C GLY A 39 3.84 8.53 21.27
N ARG A 40 3.02 9.55 21.56
CA ARG A 40 3.47 10.96 21.59
C ARG A 40 4.57 11.19 22.62
N ALA A 41 4.42 10.67 23.84
CA ALA A 41 5.45 10.79 24.88
C ALA A 41 6.78 10.14 24.46
N LEU A 42 6.72 8.98 23.79
CA LEU A 42 7.90 8.31 23.23
C LEU A 42 8.58 9.16 22.17
N MET A 43 7.82 9.74 21.24
CA MET A 43 8.36 10.60 20.18
C MET A 43 8.99 11.87 20.74
N LEU A 44 8.34 12.52 21.71
CA LEU A 44 8.90 13.70 22.38
C LEU A 44 10.19 13.38 23.13
N LYS A 45 10.29 12.20 23.76
CA LYS A 45 11.54 11.75 24.40
C LYS A 45 12.67 11.56 23.39
N GLN A 46 12.37 11.06 22.20
CA GLN A 46 13.36 10.78 21.15
C GLN A 46 13.83 12.06 20.42
N TYR A 47 12.90 12.95 20.10
CA TYR A 47 13.16 14.14 19.28
C TYR A 47 13.37 15.42 20.12
N GLY A 48 13.08 15.39 21.42
CA GLY A 48 13.34 16.47 22.38
C GLY A 48 12.31 17.60 22.39
N SER A 49 11.62 17.86 21.29
CA SER A 49 10.54 18.85 21.20
C SER A 49 9.50 18.49 20.13
N GLU A 50 8.31 19.10 20.24
CA GLU A 50 7.26 18.98 19.22
C GLU A 50 7.73 19.54 17.87
N SER A 51 8.43 20.68 17.88
CA SER A 51 8.96 21.30 16.66
C SER A 51 10.00 20.43 15.95
N ALA A 52 10.86 19.74 16.71
CA ALA A 52 11.85 18.81 16.15
C ALA A 52 11.19 17.56 15.57
N LEU A 53 10.13 17.06 16.21
CA LEU A 53 9.33 15.95 15.70
C LEU A 53 8.62 16.33 14.40
N GLU A 54 7.94 17.48 14.34
CA GLU A 54 7.27 17.97 13.13
C GLU A 54 8.26 18.17 11.97
N GLU A 55 9.43 18.74 12.26
CA GLU A 55 10.48 18.93 11.27
C GLU A 55 11.04 17.58 10.77
N ALA A 56 11.21 16.60 11.65
CA ALA A 56 11.60 15.25 11.27
C ALA A 56 10.53 14.59 10.38
N MET A 57 9.26 14.69 10.73
CA MET A 57 8.15 14.16 9.92
C MET A 57 8.08 14.83 8.54
N ARG A 58 8.32 16.15 8.49
CA ARG A 58 8.35 16.92 7.23
C ARG A 58 9.52 16.52 6.34
N ARG A 59 10.72 16.34 6.90
CA ARG A 59 11.93 15.92 6.17
C ARG A 59 11.87 14.48 5.68
N SER A 60 11.41 13.57 6.53
CA SER A 60 11.33 12.14 6.22
C SER A 60 10.18 11.81 5.27
N GLY A 61 9.14 12.66 5.22
CA GLY A 61 7.97 12.45 4.40
C GLY A 61 7.28 11.11 4.70
N ARG A 62 6.37 10.69 3.82
CA ARG A 62 5.81 9.33 3.86
C ARG A 62 6.77 8.38 3.14
N PRO A 63 7.35 7.37 3.83
CA PRO A 63 8.14 6.34 3.16
C PRO A 63 7.30 5.67 2.08
N ARG A 64 7.86 5.53 0.88
CA ARG A 64 7.18 4.87 -0.23
C ARG A 64 7.27 3.36 -0.04
N VAL A 65 6.14 2.76 0.31
CA VAL A 65 5.96 1.31 0.23
C VAL A 65 5.51 0.97 -1.20
N GLY A 66 6.43 0.47 -2.02
CA GLY A 66 6.16 -0.03 -3.37
C GLY A 66 6.95 0.63 -4.51
N THR A 67 7.30 -0.18 -5.52
CA THR A 67 8.01 0.19 -6.76
C THR A 67 7.08 0.70 -7.86
N ALA A 68 5.93 1.29 -7.51
CA ALA A 68 5.03 1.84 -8.53
C ALA A 68 5.72 3.04 -9.22
N PRO A 69 5.90 3.00 -10.55
CA PRO A 69 6.54 4.08 -11.28
C PRO A 69 5.75 5.38 -11.10
N LYS A 70 6.49 6.47 -10.90
CA LYS A 70 5.96 7.83 -10.71
C LYS A 70 5.60 8.39 -12.09
N GLY A 71 4.32 8.61 -12.38
CA GLY A 71 3.87 9.22 -13.62
C GLY A 71 2.36 9.16 -13.81
N ALA A 72 1.82 9.95 -14.74
CA ALA A 72 0.46 9.76 -15.20
C ALA A 72 0.33 8.36 -15.82
N SER A 73 -0.77 7.66 -15.55
CA SER A 73 -1.04 6.38 -16.19
C SER A 73 -0.99 6.56 -17.72
N PRO A 74 -0.38 5.62 -18.47
CA PRO A 74 -0.44 5.63 -19.92
C PRO A 74 -1.89 5.77 -20.39
N THR A 75 -2.14 6.74 -21.27
CA THR A 75 -3.50 7.08 -21.71
C THR A 75 -3.60 6.87 -23.21
N VAL A 76 -4.63 6.11 -23.63
CA VAL A 76 -5.00 5.92 -25.04
C VAL A 76 -6.23 6.78 -25.34
N ARG A 77 -6.19 7.59 -26.40
CA ARG A 77 -7.34 8.39 -26.86
C ARG A 77 -7.89 7.78 -28.14
N ALA A 78 -9.17 7.43 -28.16
CA ALA A 78 -9.86 6.84 -29.31
C ALA A 78 -11.24 7.46 -29.48
N ARG A 79 -11.81 7.31 -30.68
CA ARG A 79 -13.22 7.63 -30.98
C ARG A 79 -13.96 6.32 -31.25
N ILE A 80 -15.18 6.25 -30.78
CA ILE A 80 -16.13 5.17 -31.06
C ILE A 80 -17.41 5.77 -31.64
N SER A 81 -18.25 4.94 -32.24
CA SER A 81 -19.55 5.41 -32.71
C SER A 81 -20.47 5.80 -31.55
N GLU A 82 -21.43 6.69 -31.82
CA GLU A 82 -22.43 7.12 -30.82
C GLU A 82 -23.23 5.93 -30.28
N ALA A 83 -23.62 5.00 -31.15
CA ALA A 83 -24.34 3.78 -30.75
C ALA A 83 -23.55 2.90 -29.78
N GLU A 84 -22.23 2.76 -29.99
CA GLU A 84 -21.35 2.01 -29.08
C GLU A 84 -21.17 2.74 -27.75
N PHE A 85 -21.09 4.07 -27.77
CA PHE A 85 -20.98 4.88 -26.56
C PHE A 85 -22.24 4.78 -25.69
N ASP A 86 -23.41 4.79 -26.30
CA ASP A 86 -24.69 4.62 -25.60
C ASP A 86 -24.83 3.22 -24.98
N ALA A 87 -24.42 2.18 -25.72
CA ALA A 87 -24.41 0.81 -25.21
C ALA A 87 -23.42 0.66 -24.05
N PHE A 88 -22.24 1.28 -24.16
CA PHE A 88 -21.22 1.28 -23.12
C PHE A 88 -21.65 2.01 -21.85
N THR A 89 -22.38 3.13 -22.00
CA THR A 89 -22.94 3.87 -20.87
C THR A 89 -23.97 3.04 -20.12
N ARG A 90 -24.90 2.40 -20.85
CA ARG A 90 -25.89 1.47 -20.27
C ARG A 90 -25.23 0.30 -19.54
N LEU A 91 -24.16 -0.28 -20.10
CA LEU A 91 -23.39 -1.33 -19.44
C LEU A 91 -22.78 -0.85 -18.11
N GLY A 92 -22.31 0.39 -18.05
CA GLY A 92 -21.83 1.01 -16.80
C GLY A 92 -22.91 1.13 -15.75
N GLU A 93 -24.10 1.57 -16.14
CA GLU A 93 -25.26 1.72 -15.25
C GLU A 93 -25.76 0.37 -14.72
N GLU A 94 -25.88 -0.64 -15.58
CA GLU A 94 -26.36 -1.98 -15.22
C GLU A 94 -25.36 -2.74 -14.33
N SER A 95 -24.06 -2.60 -14.60
CA SER A 95 -23.02 -3.29 -13.85
C SER A 95 -22.60 -2.58 -12.56
N GLY A 96 -22.92 -1.28 -12.42
CA GLY A 96 -22.45 -0.43 -11.33
C GLY A 96 -20.94 -0.15 -11.35
N ARG A 97 -20.26 -0.46 -12.46
CA ARG A 97 -18.80 -0.37 -12.60
C ARG A 97 -18.39 0.92 -13.31
N SER A 98 -17.20 1.42 -12.98
CA SER A 98 -16.70 2.63 -13.62
C SER A 98 -16.33 2.39 -15.07
N GLN A 99 -16.49 3.40 -15.93
CA GLN A 99 -16.09 3.34 -17.34
C GLN A 99 -14.62 2.94 -17.50
N SER A 100 -13.72 3.47 -16.67
CA SER A 100 -12.29 3.11 -16.72
C SER A 100 -12.04 1.64 -16.38
N GLU A 101 -12.85 1.04 -15.52
CA GLU A 101 -12.74 -0.37 -15.19
C GLU A 101 -13.20 -1.26 -16.34
N LEU A 102 -14.35 -0.95 -16.93
CA LEU A 102 -14.88 -1.66 -18.09
C LEU A 102 -13.92 -1.59 -19.29
N VAL A 103 -13.33 -0.41 -19.55
CA VAL A 103 -12.32 -0.24 -20.61
C VAL A 103 -11.07 -1.07 -20.32
N ARG A 104 -10.57 -1.07 -19.07
CA ARG A 104 -9.39 -1.88 -18.71
C ARG A 104 -9.65 -3.36 -18.91
N GLU A 105 -10.82 -3.85 -18.54
CA GLU A 105 -11.19 -5.24 -18.75
C GLU A 105 -11.33 -5.59 -20.23
N ALA A 106 -12.01 -4.75 -21.02
CA ALA A 106 -12.15 -4.97 -22.45
C ALA A 106 -10.79 -5.04 -23.16
N ILE A 107 -9.88 -4.12 -22.82
CA ILE A 107 -8.50 -4.13 -23.35
C ILE A 107 -7.77 -5.40 -22.91
N HIS A 108 -7.86 -5.80 -21.64
CA HIS A 108 -7.21 -7.01 -21.16
C HIS A 108 -7.72 -8.26 -21.87
N ARG A 109 -9.04 -8.41 -22.03
CA ARG A 109 -9.66 -9.52 -22.78
C ARG A 109 -9.15 -9.58 -24.22
N LEU A 110 -9.08 -8.44 -24.91
CA LEU A 110 -8.52 -8.35 -26.26
C LEU A 110 -7.05 -8.79 -26.29
N LEU A 111 -6.23 -8.34 -25.34
CA LEU A 111 -4.81 -8.71 -25.29
C LEU A 111 -4.59 -10.20 -24.99
N VAL A 112 -5.45 -10.80 -24.15
CA VAL A 112 -5.44 -12.23 -23.86
C VAL A 112 -5.84 -13.03 -25.11
N GLU A 113 -6.88 -12.61 -25.82
CA GLU A 113 -7.31 -13.23 -27.09
C GLU A 113 -6.17 -13.26 -28.12
N HIS A 114 -5.38 -12.19 -28.18
CA HIS A 114 -4.20 -12.09 -29.04
C HIS A 114 -2.92 -12.69 -28.45
N LYS A 115 -2.98 -13.37 -27.29
CA LYS A 115 -1.85 -14.02 -26.60
C LYS A 115 -0.68 -13.07 -26.28
N LEU A 116 -0.98 -11.80 -26.03
CA LEU A 116 0.02 -10.78 -25.70
C LEU A 116 0.20 -10.61 -24.18
N VAL A 117 -0.80 -11.00 -23.42
CA VAL A 117 -0.84 -10.94 -21.94
C VAL A 117 -1.55 -12.21 -21.44
N SER A 118 -1.19 -12.69 -20.25
CA SER A 118 -1.85 -13.82 -19.56
C SER A 118 -2.75 -13.34 -18.42
#